data_AF-A0A5P9P1K2-F1
#
_entry.id   AF-A0A5P9P1K2-F1
#
_cell.length_a   1.000
_cell.length_b   1.000
_cell.length_c   1.000
_cell.angle_alpha   90.00
_cell.angle_beta   90.00
_cell.angle_gamma   90.00
#
_symmetry.space_group_name_H-M   'P 1'
#
loop_
_entity.id
_entity.type
_entity.pdbx_description
1 polymer ?
#
loop_
_entity_poly.entity_id
_entity_poly.type
_entity_poly.pdbx_seq_one_letter_code
_entity_poly.pdbx_strand_id
1 'polypeptide(L)'
;MEVNCEGCAGCCLDWRPLLEAEGDGTDHQRRRPFDDSNATRAPLDDDPIFVPLTRDEIRAFLEAGLAAALTPRFWHARETSEGVEIDGRSIAAVAGRPVFFVGLQKPPKPVAPVGREEPTWLPTCVFLDPTTLQCRVHGGEHFPEECGAYPKHTLALEQETECERVESAGGGERLLDAAVDDDLDGLLLGSQALGAKLFAHPQPDVLEGVIDRAANGALTATDRAECLAVAAASSPGTLATSDYHYEQALDRALKQETDASWVGPAIREWQRRRDAAEGVPSPAVAERVEDERGAPETPGWDALE
;
A
#
# COMPACT_ATOMS: atom_id res chain seq x y z
N MET A 1 -10.57 3.42 17.92
CA MET A 1 -10.67 2.64 16.68
C MET A 1 -11.67 1.55 16.93
N GLU A 2 -12.79 1.59 16.23
CA GLU A 2 -13.66 0.43 16.14
C GLU A 2 -13.08 -0.50 15.07
N VAL A 3 -12.92 -1.77 15.44
CA VAL A 3 -12.20 -2.77 14.64
C VAL A 3 -13.17 -3.71 13.90
N ASN A 4 -14.47 -3.43 13.95
CA ASN A 4 -15.51 -4.16 13.24
C ASN A 4 -15.24 -4.11 11.72
N CYS A 5 -15.30 -5.26 11.02
CA CYS A 5 -14.90 -5.38 9.61
C CYS A 5 -15.53 -4.33 8.66
N GLU A 6 -16.73 -3.84 8.97
CA GLU A 6 -17.37 -2.75 8.23
C GLU A 6 -16.72 -1.40 8.63
N GLY A 7 -15.80 -0.91 7.79
CA GLY A 7 -15.06 0.34 8.04
C GLY A 7 -13.71 0.18 8.77
N CYS A 8 -13.27 -1.06 9.03
CA CYS A 8 -12.01 -1.33 9.74
C CYS A 8 -10.78 -0.78 9.00
N ALA A 9 -9.96 -0.01 9.72
CA ALA A 9 -8.64 0.43 9.26
C ALA A 9 -7.49 -0.52 9.65
N GLY A 10 -7.79 -1.78 10.02
CA GLY A 10 -6.77 -2.75 10.47
C GLY A 10 -5.68 -2.98 9.42
N CYS A 11 -6.06 -3.07 8.13
CA CYS A 11 -5.12 -3.18 7.01
C CYS A 11 -4.38 -1.87 6.67
N CYS A 12 -4.84 -0.73 7.21
CA CYS A 12 -4.25 0.58 6.96
C CYS A 12 -2.99 0.84 7.79
N LEU A 13 -2.68 0.01 8.79
CA LEU A 13 -1.51 0.18 9.66
C LEU A 13 -0.57 -1.02 9.49
N ASP A 14 0.73 -0.76 9.52
CA ASP A 14 1.71 -1.81 9.82
C ASP A 14 1.85 -1.93 11.34
N TRP A 15 1.34 -3.04 11.88
CA TRP A 15 1.30 -3.32 13.32
C TRP A 15 2.58 -3.92 13.87
N ARG A 16 3.49 -4.40 13.01
CA ARG A 16 4.71 -5.10 13.45
C ARG A 16 5.54 -4.27 14.43
N PRO A 17 5.75 -2.94 14.24
CA PRO A 17 6.50 -2.14 15.22
C PRO A 17 5.88 -2.12 16.63
N LEU A 18 4.56 -2.26 16.76
CA LEU A 18 3.90 -2.37 18.07
C LEU A 18 4.07 -3.77 18.66
N LEU A 19 3.83 -4.81 17.86
CA LEU A 19 3.92 -6.20 18.29
C LEU A 19 5.35 -6.59 18.68
N GLU A 20 6.36 -6.04 18.00
CA GLU A 20 7.78 -6.28 18.29
C GLU A 20 8.24 -5.60 19.59
N ALA A 21 7.62 -4.48 19.96
CA ALA A 21 7.92 -3.78 21.22
C ALA A 21 7.33 -4.48 22.45
N GLU A 22 6.28 -5.30 22.26
CA GLU A 22 5.49 -5.90 23.35
C GLU A 22 5.75 -7.41 23.57
N GLY A 23 6.45 -8.09 22.64
CA GLY A 23 6.74 -9.53 22.71
C GLY A 23 8.00 -9.93 23.48
N ASP A 24 8.01 -11.15 24.04
CA ASP A 24 9.22 -11.84 24.53
C ASP A 24 9.89 -12.57 23.35
N GLY A 25 11.21 -12.39 23.19
CA GLY A 25 12.06 -12.62 22.00
C GLY A 25 11.95 -13.96 21.24
N THR A 26 11.15 -14.91 21.73
CA THR A 26 10.99 -16.29 21.22
C THR A 26 9.84 -16.47 20.24
N ASP A 27 8.84 -15.59 20.24
CA ASP A 27 7.71 -15.62 19.30
C ASP A 27 8.03 -14.91 17.96
N HIS A 28 9.24 -14.34 17.87
CA HIS A 28 9.67 -13.40 16.84
C HIS A 28 10.09 -14.08 15.53
N GLN A 29 10.51 -15.35 15.56
CA GLN A 29 10.93 -16.10 14.36
C GLN A 29 9.76 -16.74 13.60
N ARG A 30 8.59 -16.90 14.21
CA ARG A 30 7.41 -17.49 13.54
C ARG A 30 6.55 -16.47 12.81
N ARG A 31 6.80 -15.16 13.00
CA ARG A 31 5.81 -14.08 12.75
C ARG A 31 6.18 -13.07 11.67
N ARG A 32 7.26 -13.28 10.93
CA ARG A 32 7.58 -12.50 9.73
C ARG A 32 7.32 -13.40 8.51
N PRO A 33 6.17 -13.27 7.83
CA PRO A 33 5.80 -14.16 6.71
C PRO A 33 6.82 -14.16 5.55
N PHE A 34 7.64 -13.10 5.47
CA PHE A 34 8.64 -12.87 4.42
C PHE A 34 10.09 -12.99 4.89
N ASP A 35 10.34 -13.31 6.17
CA ASP A 35 11.70 -13.54 6.71
C ASP A 35 12.04 -15.04 6.76
N ASP A 36 11.17 -15.88 6.19
CA ASP A 36 11.57 -17.24 5.83
C ASP A 36 12.61 -17.13 4.70
N SER A 37 13.84 -17.57 4.97
CA SER A 37 14.88 -17.71 3.95
C SER A 37 14.48 -18.60 2.76
N ASN A 38 13.39 -19.36 2.88
CA ASN A 38 12.75 -20.13 1.80
C ASN A 38 11.52 -19.43 1.17
N ALA A 39 11.14 -18.22 1.59
CA ALA A 39 10.03 -17.47 1.00
C ALA A 39 10.33 -17.18 -0.47
N THR A 40 9.72 -17.97 -1.35
CA THR A 40 9.89 -17.81 -2.78
C THR A 40 9.17 -16.55 -3.25
N ARG A 41 9.89 -15.60 -3.85
CA ARG A 41 9.39 -14.28 -4.30
C ARG A 41 9.05 -13.32 -3.17
N ALA A 42 10.01 -13.03 -2.30
CA ALA A 42 9.88 -11.96 -1.31
C ALA A 42 9.75 -10.58 -1.99
N PRO A 43 8.86 -9.69 -1.51
CA PRO A 43 8.78 -8.31 -1.99
C PRO A 43 10.08 -7.56 -1.69
N LEU A 44 10.40 -6.56 -2.51
CA LEU A 44 11.57 -5.70 -2.28
C LEU A 44 11.34 -4.67 -1.16
N ASP A 45 10.09 -4.28 -0.97
CA ASP A 45 9.70 -3.39 0.12
C ASP A 45 9.31 -4.21 1.37
N ASP A 46 9.15 -3.50 2.48
CA ASP A 46 8.83 -4.11 3.78
C ASP A 46 7.36 -3.88 4.17
N ASP A 47 6.42 -3.65 3.24
CA ASP A 47 5.00 -3.49 3.61
C ASP A 47 4.28 -4.87 3.67
N PRO A 48 3.83 -5.34 4.86
CA PRO A 48 3.21 -6.65 4.98
C PRO A 48 1.79 -6.69 4.38
N ILE A 49 1.13 -5.54 4.22
CA ILE A 49 -0.29 -5.44 3.88
C ILE A 49 -0.47 -4.47 2.71
N PHE A 50 0.05 -4.85 1.57
CA PHE A 50 -0.04 -4.05 0.36
C PHE A 50 -1.41 -4.18 -0.28
N VAL A 51 -1.99 -3.05 -0.66
CA VAL A 51 -3.27 -2.99 -1.35
C VAL A 51 -2.99 -2.80 -2.85
N PRO A 52 -2.92 -3.88 -3.65
CA PRO A 52 -2.72 -3.77 -5.08
C PRO A 52 -3.96 -3.20 -5.78
N LEU A 53 -3.74 -2.19 -6.61
CA LEU A 53 -4.76 -1.55 -7.43
C LEU A 53 -4.81 -2.15 -8.82
N THR A 54 -6.01 -2.18 -9.38
CA THR A 54 -6.23 -2.45 -10.80
C THR A 54 -5.79 -1.27 -11.66
N ARG A 55 -5.61 -1.52 -12.95
CA ARG A 55 -5.30 -0.50 -13.95
C ARG A 55 -6.31 0.64 -13.94
N ASP A 56 -7.60 0.30 -13.82
CA ASP A 56 -8.66 1.29 -13.94
C ASP A 56 -8.75 2.15 -12.66
N GLU A 57 -8.50 1.57 -11.48
CA GLU A 57 -8.28 2.34 -10.24
C GLU A 57 -7.06 3.26 -10.37
N ILE A 58 -5.92 2.78 -10.88
CA ILE A 58 -4.72 3.62 -11.09
C ILE A 58 -5.05 4.81 -12.00
N ARG A 59 -5.81 4.59 -13.08
CA ARG A 59 -6.26 5.67 -13.97
C ARG A 59 -7.16 6.67 -13.25
N ALA A 60 -8.12 6.20 -12.45
CA ALA A 60 -8.99 7.06 -11.66
C ALA A 60 -8.19 7.93 -10.66
N PHE A 61 -7.20 7.35 -9.98
CA PHE A 61 -6.29 8.07 -9.10
C PHE A 61 -5.46 9.13 -9.85
N LEU A 62 -4.94 8.79 -11.03
CA LEU A 62 -4.23 9.75 -11.89
C LEU A 62 -5.16 10.85 -12.41
N GLU A 63 -6.44 10.57 -12.64
CA GLU A 63 -7.41 11.60 -13.07
C GLU A 63 -7.80 12.53 -11.91
N ALA A 64 -7.83 12.01 -10.69
CA ALA A 64 -8.15 12.74 -9.47
C ALA A 64 -6.99 13.57 -8.90
N GLY A 65 -5.81 13.55 -9.52
CA GLY A 65 -4.65 14.29 -8.98
C GLY A 65 -3.91 13.55 -7.85
N LEU A 66 -4.10 12.24 -7.71
CA LEU A 66 -3.64 11.44 -6.56
C LEU A 66 -2.43 10.55 -6.88
N ALA A 67 -1.60 10.88 -7.88
CA ALA A 67 -0.41 10.10 -8.22
C ALA A 67 0.53 9.88 -7.03
N ALA A 68 0.68 10.89 -6.16
CA ALA A 68 1.52 10.82 -4.96
C ALA A 68 1.01 9.80 -3.91
N ALA A 69 -0.23 9.33 -4.01
CA ALA A 69 -0.76 8.26 -3.14
C ALA A 69 -0.27 6.87 -3.55
N LEU A 70 0.20 6.71 -4.79
CA LEU A 70 0.49 5.42 -5.39
C LEU A 70 1.97 5.07 -5.30
N THR A 71 2.32 3.78 -5.22
CA THR A 71 3.71 3.30 -5.29
C THR A 71 3.80 1.94 -5.97
N PRO A 72 4.86 1.67 -6.75
CA PRO A 72 5.12 0.34 -7.26
C PRO A 72 5.68 -0.59 -6.18
N ARG A 73 5.40 -1.89 -6.31
CA ARG A 73 6.04 -2.99 -5.56
C ARG A 73 6.63 -4.00 -6.54
N PHE A 74 7.87 -4.40 -6.30
CA PHE A 74 8.57 -5.45 -7.03
C PHE A 74 8.86 -6.65 -6.13
N TRP A 75 9.24 -7.79 -6.73
CA TRP A 75 9.63 -8.99 -6.01
C TRP A 75 10.95 -9.54 -6.52
N HIS A 76 11.68 -10.20 -5.63
CA HIS A 76 12.77 -11.05 -6.03
C HIS A 76 12.28 -12.22 -6.89
N ALA A 77 13.06 -12.58 -7.90
CA ALA A 77 12.83 -13.81 -8.65
C ALA A 77 13.09 -15.02 -7.74
N ARG A 78 12.31 -16.08 -7.91
CA ARG A 78 12.55 -17.35 -7.19
C ARG A 78 13.80 -18.05 -7.73
N GLU A 79 13.96 -18.02 -9.05
CA GLU A 79 15.01 -18.70 -9.79
C GLU A 79 15.53 -17.76 -10.87
N THR A 80 16.80 -17.93 -11.28
CA THR A 80 17.43 -17.12 -12.33
C THR A 80 16.66 -17.16 -13.65
N SER A 81 15.96 -18.25 -13.97
CA SER A 81 15.14 -18.38 -15.18
C SER A 81 13.84 -17.58 -15.14
N GLU A 82 13.40 -17.14 -13.96
CA GLU A 82 12.16 -16.39 -13.75
C GLU A 82 12.42 -14.90 -13.51
N GLY A 83 13.66 -14.45 -13.67
CA GLY A 83 14.08 -13.11 -13.32
C GLY A 83 14.97 -12.43 -14.34
N VAL A 84 15.14 -11.13 -14.14
CA VAL A 84 16.15 -10.31 -14.80
C VAL A 84 16.99 -9.61 -13.75
N GLU A 85 18.30 -9.48 -14.01
CA GLU A 85 19.21 -8.81 -13.08
C GLU A 85 19.15 -7.31 -13.30
N ILE A 86 18.80 -6.56 -12.25
CA ILE A 86 18.77 -5.09 -12.23
C ILE A 86 19.32 -4.64 -10.88
N ASP A 87 20.23 -3.67 -10.88
CA ASP A 87 20.87 -3.16 -9.66
C ASP A 87 21.51 -4.25 -8.77
N GLY A 88 22.01 -5.33 -9.39
CA GLY A 88 22.59 -6.48 -8.67
C GLY A 88 21.57 -7.35 -7.94
N ARG A 89 20.28 -7.24 -8.29
CA ARG A 89 19.17 -8.03 -7.73
C ARG A 89 18.46 -8.79 -8.85
N SER A 90 18.13 -10.05 -8.58
CA SER A 90 17.27 -10.84 -9.46
C SER A 90 15.81 -10.46 -9.26
N ILE A 91 15.22 -9.75 -10.22
CA ILE A 91 13.85 -9.24 -10.16
C ILE A 91 12.91 -10.14 -10.95
N ALA A 92 11.79 -10.52 -10.35
CA ALA A 92 10.78 -11.36 -10.99
C ALA A 92 10.33 -10.75 -12.33
N ALA A 93 10.23 -11.59 -13.36
CA ALA A 93 9.94 -11.13 -14.71
C ALA A 93 9.01 -12.09 -15.46
N VAL A 94 8.25 -11.54 -16.40
CA VAL A 94 7.46 -12.31 -17.38
C VAL A 94 7.98 -11.95 -18.76
N ALA A 95 8.45 -12.95 -19.51
CA ALA A 95 9.04 -12.76 -20.84
C ALA A 95 10.17 -11.70 -20.86
N GLY A 96 11.04 -11.72 -19.83
CA GLY A 96 12.15 -10.77 -19.69
C GLY A 96 11.75 -9.35 -19.25
N ARG A 97 10.48 -9.15 -18.86
CA ARG A 97 9.96 -7.86 -18.40
C ARG A 97 9.73 -7.89 -16.89
N PRO A 98 10.42 -7.03 -16.11
CA PRO A 98 10.21 -6.90 -14.67
C PRO A 98 8.74 -6.70 -14.33
N VAL A 99 8.22 -7.50 -13.42
CA VAL A 99 6.82 -7.38 -12.99
C VAL A 99 6.68 -6.63 -11.68
N PHE A 100 5.59 -5.87 -11.57
CA PHE A 100 5.28 -5.04 -10.41
C PHE A 100 3.78 -4.92 -10.19
N PHE A 101 3.38 -4.68 -8.94
CA PHE A 101 2.06 -4.09 -8.62
C PHE A 101 2.20 -2.59 -8.43
N VAL A 102 1.07 -1.89 -8.51
CA VAL A 102 0.92 -0.54 -7.97
C VAL A 102 -0.08 -0.60 -6.83
N GLY A 103 0.21 0.08 -5.73
CA GLY A 103 -0.64 0.11 -4.55
C GLY A 103 -0.55 1.43 -3.82
N LEU A 104 -1.16 1.50 -2.64
CA LEU A 104 -1.17 2.70 -1.81
C LEU A 104 0.12 2.83 -0.98
N GLN A 105 0.63 4.06 -0.87
CA GLN A 105 1.75 4.38 0.00
C GLN A 105 1.35 4.35 1.48
N LYS A 106 2.33 3.99 2.32
CA LYS A 106 2.23 4.02 3.78
C LYS A 106 3.25 4.96 4.42
N PRO A 107 3.05 6.30 4.34
CA PRO A 107 3.91 7.23 5.07
C PRO A 107 3.88 6.97 6.59
N PRO A 108 4.93 7.34 7.33
CA PRO A 108 4.91 7.28 8.78
C PRO A 108 3.91 8.32 9.33
N LYS A 109 2.91 7.88 10.11
CA LYS A 109 1.98 8.80 10.80
C LYS A 109 1.99 8.56 12.31
N PRO A 110 1.76 9.59 13.14
CA PRO A 110 1.67 9.45 14.59
C PRO A 110 0.26 8.98 14.94
N VAL A 111 0.10 7.70 15.25
CA VAL A 111 -1.21 7.08 15.50
C VAL A 111 -1.26 6.43 16.88
N ALA A 112 -2.44 6.42 17.50
CA ALA A 112 -2.69 5.75 18.77
C ALA A 112 -3.82 4.71 18.60
N PRO A 113 -3.55 3.57 17.95
CA PRO A 113 -4.58 2.57 17.69
C PRO A 113 -5.00 1.81 18.96
N VAL A 114 -6.21 1.22 18.94
CA VAL A 114 -6.73 0.25 19.94
C VAL A 114 -6.49 0.67 21.39
N GLY A 115 -7.24 1.67 21.88
CA GLY A 115 -7.25 2.04 23.30
C GLY A 115 -5.94 2.63 23.85
N ARG A 116 -4.91 2.80 23.01
CA ARG A 116 -3.65 3.43 23.41
C ARG A 116 -3.84 4.93 23.59
N GLU A 117 -3.30 5.46 24.69
CA GLU A 117 -3.28 6.90 24.95
C GLU A 117 -2.08 7.59 24.29
N GLU A 118 -0.95 6.90 24.18
CA GLU A 118 0.29 7.46 23.63
C GLU A 118 0.44 7.11 22.13
N PRO A 119 0.65 8.12 21.26
CA PRO A 119 0.85 7.88 19.84
C PRO A 119 2.22 7.26 19.56
N THR A 120 2.30 6.51 18.46
CA THR A 120 3.55 5.99 17.90
C THR A 120 3.58 6.22 16.39
N TRP A 121 4.80 6.42 15.87
CA TRP A 121 5.02 6.49 14.43
C TRP A 121 4.88 5.11 13.80
N LEU A 122 3.83 4.91 12.99
CA LEU A 122 3.63 3.68 12.22
C LEU A 122 3.54 3.98 10.72
N PRO A 123 4.06 3.08 9.85
CA PRO A 123 3.68 3.06 8.45
C PRO A 123 2.16 2.93 8.35
N THR A 124 1.54 3.95 7.76
CA THR A 124 0.09 4.13 7.79
C THR A 124 -0.39 4.51 6.40
N CYS A 125 -1.42 3.83 5.90
CA CYS A 125 -2.08 4.13 4.63
C CYS A 125 -2.27 5.63 4.48
N VAL A 126 -1.90 6.15 3.32
CA VAL A 126 -1.94 7.58 3.01
C VAL A 126 -3.29 8.23 3.31
N PHE A 127 -4.40 7.50 3.19
CA PHE A 127 -5.75 7.99 3.46
C PHE A 127 -6.28 7.77 4.87
N LEU A 128 -5.52 7.12 5.77
CA LEU A 128 -5.95 7.00 7.16
C LEU A 128 -5.74 8.34 7.87
N ASP A 129 -6.81 8.91 8.42
CA ASP A 129 -6.70 10.05 9.33
C ASP A 129 -6.09 9.57 10.66
N PRO A 130 -4.91 10.07 11.06
CA PRO A 130 -4.28 9.60 12.29
C PRO A 130 -5.01 10.02 13.57
N THR A 131 -5.87 11.04 13.50
CA THR A 131 -6.63 11.56 14.65
C THR A 131 -7.84 10.69 14.95
N THR A 132 -8.63 10.36 13.94
CA THR A 132 -9.88 9.59 14.10
C THR A 132 -9.68 8.11 13.83
N LEU A 133 -8.59 7.73 13.15
CA LEU A 133 -8.34 6.39 12.62
C LEU A 133 -9.42 5.92 11.64
N GLN A 134 -10.03 6.86 10.92
CA GLN A 134 -10.99 6.60 9.84
C GLN A 134 -10.33 6.78 8.47
N CYS A 135 -10.77 5.99 7.50
CA CYS A 135 -10.32 6.13 6.11
C CYS A 135 -11.04 7.29 5.44
N ARG A 136 -10.28 8.30 4.99
CA ARG A 136 -10.79 9.53 4.36
C ARG A 136 -11.54 9.32 3.04
N VAL A 137 -11.32 8.17 2.39
CA VAL A 137 -11.95 7.83 1.11
C VAL A 137 -12.97 6.70 1.23
N HIS A 138 -13.30 6.26 2.45
CA HIS A 138 -14.23 5.15 2.65
C HIS A 138 -15.60 5.41 2.01
N GLY A 139 -16.11 4.43 1.25
CA GLY A 139 -17.39 4.54 0.53
C GLY A 139 -17.40 5.57 -0.61
N GLY A 140 -16.28 6.24 -0.86
CA GLY A 140 -16.12 7.23 -1.93
C GLY A 140 -15.62 6.61 -3.24
N GLU A 141 -15.57 7.44 -4.28
CA GLU A 141 -15.14 7.06 -5.64
C GLU A 141 -13.70 6.49 -5.70
N HIS A 142 -12.84 6.88 -4.77
CA HIS A 142 -11.44 6.44 -4.71
C HIS A 142 -11.19 5.39 -3.61
N PHE A 143 -12.24 4.78 -3.06
CA PHE A 143 -12.09 3.64 -2.16
C PHE A 143 -11.68 2.41 -2.98
N PRO A 144 -10.48 1.83 -2.76
CA PRO A 144 -10.06 0.67 -3.53
C PRO A 144 -10.97 -0.53 -3.32
N GLU A 145 -11.25 -1.27 -4.38
CA GLU A 145 -12.06 -2.50 -4.31
C GLU A 145 -11.41 -3.52 -3.38
N GLU A 146 -10.08 -3.66 -3.44
CA GLU A 146 -9.33 -4.55 -2.56
C GLU A 146 -9.45 -4.15 -1.08
N CYS A 147 -9.60 -2.85 -0.75
CA CYS A 147 -9.84 -2.43 0.63
C CYS A 147 -11.20 -2.93 1.16
N GLY A 148 -12.23 -2.98 0.30
CA GLY A 148 -13.54 -3.54 0.65
C GLY A 148 -13.56 -5.08 0.70
N ALA A 149 -12.69 -5.73 -0.06
CA ALA A 149 -12.64 -7.19 -0.18
C ALA A 149 -11.60 -7.89 0.72
N TYR A 150 -10.64 -7.14 1.29
CA TYR A 150 -9.45 -7.70 1.95
C TYR A 150 -9.76 -8.76 3.02
N PRO A 151 -10.66 -8.54 4.01
CA PRO A 151 -10.95 -9.58 5.00
C PRO A 151 -11.51 -10.85 4.35
N LYS A 152 -12.37 -10.70 3.34
CA LYS A 152 -12.99 -11.81 2.60
C LYS A 152 -11.95 -12.60 1.79
N HIS A 153 -11.09 -11.93 1.04
CA HIS A 153 -10.07 -12.58 0.22
C HIS A 153 -9.02 -13.31 1.07
N THR A 154 -8.54 -12.70 2.15
CA THR A 154 -7.54 -13.32 3.03
C THR A 154 -8.09 -14.57 3.73
N LEU A 155 -9.33 -14.50 4.23
CA LEU A 155 -10.00 -15.67 4.82
C LEU A 155 -10.24 -16.79 3.81
N ALA A 156 -10.66 -16.46 2.58
CA ALA A 156 -10.86 -17.46 1.53
C ALA A 156 -9.55 -18.13 1.07
N LEU A 157 -8.42 -17.45 1.21
CA LEU A 157 -7.09 -18.00 0.95
C LEU A 157 -6.52 -18.77 2.16
N GLU A 158 -7.32 -18.97 3.21
CA GLU A 158 -6.95 -19.65 4.46
C GLU A 158 -5.68 -19.03 5.09
N GLN A 159 -5.51 -17.71 4.94
CA GLN A 159 -4.40 -16.97 5.52
C GLN A 159 -4.86 -16.22 6.78
N GLU A 160 -3.94 -16.07 7.74
CA GLU A 160 -4.20 -15.27 8.94
C GLU A 160 -4.33 -13.78 8.57
N THR A 161 -5.50 -13.22 8.87
CA THR A 161 -5.78 -11.80 8.71
C THR A 161 -5.03 -10.96 9.74
N GLU A 162 -4.80 -9.68 9.43
CA GLU A 162 -4.30 -8.74 10.44
C GLU A 162 -5.31 -8.53 11.57
N CYS A 163 -6.60 -8.69 11.29
CA CYS A 163 -7.67 -8.66 12.29
C CYS A 163 -7.47 -9.77 13.33
N GLU A 164 -7.23 -11.01 12.90
CA GLU A 164 -6.91 -12.14 13.79
C GLU A 164 -5.63 -11.88 14.60
N ARG A 165 -4.62 -11.25 14.00
CA ARG A 165 -3.38 -10.88 14.71
C ARG A 165 -3.60 -9.80 15.77
N VAL A 166 -4.38 -8.77 15.47
CA VAL A 166 -4.72 -7.70 16.42
C VAL A 166 -5.59 -8.25 17.55
N GLU A 167 -6.59 -9.09 17.24
CA GLU A 167 -7.40 -9.79 18.25
C GLU A 167 -6.54 -10.63 19.19
N SER A 168 -5.62 -11.42 18.64
CA SER A 168 -4.74 -12.27 19.43
C SER A 168 -3.80 -11.50 20.34
N ALA A 169 -3.44 -10.26 19.99
CA ALA A 169 -2.52 -9.42 20.77
C ALA A 169 -3.24 -8.51 21.78
N GLY A 170 -4.39 -7.96 21.42
CA GLY A 170 -5.10 -6.94 22.21
C GLY A 170 -6.35 -7.41 22.97
N GLY A 171 -6.90 -8.59 22.63
CA GLY A 171 -8.23 -9.02 23.08
C GLY A 171 -9.38 -8.17 22.50
N GLY A 172 -10.61 -8.68 22.51
CA GLY A 172 -11.78 -7.97 21.97
C GLY A 172 -12.95 -8.88 21.58
N GLU A 173 -14.04 -8.28 21.10
CA GLU A 173 -15.08 -9.00 20.36
C GLU A 173 -14.53 -9.42 18.98
N ARG A 174 -15.03 -10.54 18.45
CA ARG A 174 -14.59 -11.07 17.16
C ARG A 174 -14.83 -10.03 16.07
N LEU A 175 -13.78 -9.61 15.40
CA LEU A 175 -13.80 -8.59 14.34
C LEU A 175 -14.35 -9.14 13.04
N LEU A 176 -14.25 -10.45 12.85
CA LEU A 176 -14.70 -11.15 11.65
C LEU A 176 -16.16 -11.60 11.78
N ASP A 177 -17.02 -11.14 10.87
CA ASP A 177 -18.29 -11.83 10.62
C ASP A 177 -17.96 -13.20 9.97
N ALA A 178 -18.49 -14.28 10.55
CA ALA A 178 -18.02 -15.64 10.27
C ALA A 178 -18.47 -16.20 8.92
N ALA A 179 -19.31 -15.47 8.16
CA ALA A 179 -19.85 -15.90 6.89
C ALA A 179 -19.24 -15.09 5.74
N VAL A 180 -18.16 -15.59 5.17
CA VAL A 180 -17.64 -15.10 3.89
C VAL A 180 -18.45 -15.78 2.78
N ASP A 181 -19.12 -14.99 1.93
CA ASP A 181 -19.79 -15.51 0.74
C ASP A 181 -18.76 -16.15 -0.22
N ASP A 182 -19.04 -17.33 -0.76
CA ASP A 182 -18.09 -18.14 -1.56
C ASP A 182 -17.71 -17.49 -2.91
N ASP A 183 -18.40 -16.43 -3.35
CA ASP A 183 -18.10 -15.76 -4.61
C ASP A 183 -16.92 -14.76 -4.47
N LEU A 184 -15.74 -15.16 -4.95
CA LEU A 184 -14.51 -14.36 -4.95
C LEU A 184 -14.43 -13.44 -6.18
N ASP A 185 -15.51 -12.69 -6.42
CA ASP A 185 -15.55 -11.67 -7.47
C ASP A 185 -14.38 -10.69 -7.30
N GLY A 186 -13.66 -10.44 -8.39
CA GLY A 186 -12.52 -9.49 -8.41
C GLY A 186 -11.16 -10.07 -8.02
N LEU A 187 -11.08 -11.32 -7.54
CA LEU A 187 -9.80 -11.96 -7.23
C LEU A 187 -9.06 -12.38 -8.52
N LEU A 188 -8.30 -11.46 -9.10
CA LEU A 188 -7.52 -11.69 -10.33
C LEU A 188 -6.29 -12.57 -10.06
N LEU A 189 -6.46 -13.90 -10.15
CA LEU A 189 -5.37 -14.89 -10.03
C LEU A 189 -5.08 -15.58 -11.37
N GLY A 190 -3.90 -15.33 -11.95
CA GLY A 190 -3.46 -15.99 -13.18
C GLY A 190 -3.16 -15.02 -14.32
N SER A 191 -3.14 -15.51 -15.57
CA SER A 191 -2.75 -14.72 -16.74
C SER A 191 -3.65 -13.51 -17.00
N GLN A 192 -4.92 -13.56 -16.59
CA GLN A 192 -5.86 -12.45 -16.68
C GLN A 192 -5.50 -11.27 -15.76
N ALA A 193 -4.68 -11.49 -14.73
CA ALA A 193 -4.17 -10.42 -13.89
C ALA A 193 -3.13 -9.55 -14.62
N LEU A 194 -2.48 -10.10 -15.65
CA LEU A 194 -1.45 -9.41 -16.41
C LEU A 194 -2.03 -8.20 -17.16
N GLY A 195 -1.44 -7.03 -16.97
CA GLY A 195 -1.92 -5.76 -17.51
C GLY A 195 -3.23 -5.23 -16.91
N ALA A 196 -3.85 -5.98 -15.99
CA ALA A 196 -5.05 -5.59 -15.25
C ALA A 196 -4.74 -5.20 -13.80
N LYS A 197 -3.82 -5.92 -13.15
CA LYS A 197 -3.40 -5.72 -11.74
C LYS A 197 -1.91 -5.98 -11.56
N LEU A 198 -1.36 -7.00 -12.25
CA LEU A 198 0.07 -7.26 -12.38
C LEU A 198 0.59 -6.59 -13.66
N PHE A 199 1.57 -5.69 -13.53
CA PHE A 199 2.13 -4.96 -14.66
C PHE A 199 3.53 -5.45 -14.99
N ALA A 200 3.96 -5.26 -16.23
CA ALA A 200 5.27 -5.69 -16.71
C ALA A 200 5.98 -4.53 -17.42
N HIS A 201 7.13 -4.10 -16.90
CA HIS A 201 7.87 -2.97 -17.48
C HIS A 201 8.44 -3.34 -18.86
N PRO A 202 8.16 -2.59 -19.94
CA PRO A 202 8.62 -2.93 -21.29
C PRO A 202 10.13 -2.79 -21.47
N GLN A 203 10.78 -1.95 -20.66
CA GLN A 203 12.19 -1.59 -20.81
C GLN A 203 12.91 -1.78 -19.46
N PRO A 204 13.58 -2.93 -19.22
CA PRO A 204 14.26 -3.21 -17.95
C PRO A 204 15.32 -2.16 -17.60
N ASP A 205 16.07 -1.69 -18.59
CA ASP A 205 17.18 -0.73 -18.42
C ASP A 205 16.72 0.61 -17.82
N VAL A 206 15.46 1.00 -18.03
CA VAL A 206 14.90 2.24 -17.43
C VAL A 206 14.75 2.12 -15.91
N LEU A 207 14.70 0.89 -15.38
CA LEU A 207 14.60 0.62 -13.95
C LEU A 207 15.97 0.58 -13.24
N GLU A 208 17.08 0.80 -13.96
CA GLU A 208 18.39 0.94 -13.32
C GLU A 208 18.41 2.10 -12.31
N GLY A 209 18.90 1.81 -11.11
CA GLY A 209 18.83 2.66 -9.93
C GLY A 209 17.43 2.77 -9.30
N VAL A 210 16.35 2.51 -10.04
CA VAL A 210 14.97 2.53 -9.52
C VAL A 210 14.76 1.35 -8.58
N ILE A 211 15.26 0.17 -8.95
CA ILE A 211 15.12 -1.06 -8.16
C ILE A 211 15.85 -0.93 -6.82
N ASP A 212 17.05 -0.38 -6.80
CA ASP A 212 17.76 -0.12 -5.54
C ASP A 212 17.04 0.93 -4.69
N ARG A 213 16.51 2.01 -5.29
CA ARG A 213 15.69 2.99 -4.56
C ARG A 213 14.40 2.38 -4.01
N ALA A 214 13.75 1.47 -4.75
CA ALA A 214 12.57 0.74 -4.28
C ALA A 214 12.89 -0.09 -3.04
N ALA A 215 13.97 -0.87 -3.09
CA ALA A 215 14.40 -1.71 -1.97
C ALA A 215 14.78 -0.91 -0.71
N ASN A 216 15.21 0.35 -0.88
CA ASN A 216 15.58 1.23 0.23
C ASN A 216 14.45 2.21 0.64
N GLY A 217 13.23 2.06 0.11
CA GLY A 217 12.11 2.97 0.42
C GLY A 217 12.33 4.41 -0.03
N ALA A 218 13.17 4.63 -1.04
CA ALA A 218 13.66 5.94 -1.47
C ALA A 218 13.19 6.33 -2.89
N LEU A 219 12.08 5.74 -3.36
CA LEU A 219 11.51 6.05 -4.67
C LEU A 219 11.20 7.53 -4.81
N THR A 220 11.67 8.12 -5.91
CA THR A 220 11.36 9.49 -6.27
C THR A 220 9.99 9.58 -6.95
N ALA A 221 9.50 10.82 -7.08
CA ALA A 221 8.34 11.15 -7.90
C ALA A 221 8.44 10.61 -9.34
N THR A 222 9.60 10.78 -9.97
CA THR A 222 9.86 10.32 -11.34
C THR A 222 9.83 8.80 -11.43
N ASP A 223 10.43 8.11 -10.47
CA ASP A 223 10.44 6.64 -10.45
C ASP A 223 9.03 6.06 -10.37
N ARG A 224 8.19 6.68 -9.52
CA ARG A 224 6.78 6.31 -9.42
C ARG A 224 6.07 6.62 -10.72
N ALA A 225 6.20 7.84 -11.26
CA ALA A 225 5.52 8.27 -12.46
C ALA A 225 5.76 7.33 -13.65
N GLU A 226 6.99 6.82 -13.81
CA GLU A 226 7.33 5.81 -14.83
C GLU A 226 6.48 4.54 -14.67
N CYS A 227 6.48 3.95 -13.48
CA CYS A 227 5.74 2.72 -13.21
C CYS A 227 4.22 2.92 -13.32
N LEU A 228 3.71 4.08 -12.86
CA LEU A 228 2.30 4.45 -12.97
C LEU A 228 1.87 4.60 -14.44
N ALA A 229 2.74 5.19 -15.27
CA ALA A 229 2.48 5.34 -16.70
C ALA A 229 2.39 4.00 -17.41
N VAL A 230 3.33 3.09 -17.13
CA VAL A 230 3.30 1.71 -17.66
C VAL A 230 2.03 0.98 -17.20
N ALA A 231 1.68 1.08 -15.92
CA ALA A 231 0.49 0.43 -15.39
C ALA A 231 -0.77 0.94 -16.08
N ALA A 232 -0.98 2.27 -16.11
CA ALA A 232 -2.11 2.90 -16.78
C ALA A 232 -2.18 2.62 -18.28
N ALA A 233 -1.05 2.39 -18.95
CA ALA A 233 -0.98 2.07 -20.37
C ALA A 233 -1.20 0.59 -20.70
N SER A 234 -1.23 -0.29 -19.70
CA SER A 234 -1.25 -1.74 -19.90
C SER A 234 -2.59 -2.26 -20.44
N SER A 235 -2.50 -3.35 -21.20
CA SER A 235 -3.66 -4.04 -21.80
C SER A 235 -3.93 -5.37 -21.08
N PRO A 236 -5.08 -5.53 -20.40
CA PRO A 236 -5.47 -6.74 -19.68
C PRO A 236 -5.31 -8.03 -20.48
N GLY A 237 -4.79 -9.07 -19.81
CA GLY A 237 -4.48 -10.37 -20.38
C GLY A 237 -3.24 -10.40 -21.29
N THR A 238 -2.48 -9.30 -21.39
CA THR A 238 -1.33 -9.20 -22.31
C THR A 238 -0.17 -8.41 -21.69
N LEU A 239 0.98 -8.44 -22.36
CA LEU A 239 2.12 -7.56 -22.06
C LEU A 239 2.07 -6.24 -22.86
N ALA A 240 1.04 -6.00 -23.67
CA ALA A 240 1.00 -4.83 -24.53
C ALA A 240 0.74 -3.55 -23.72
N THR A 241 1.46 -2.48 -24.06
CA THR A 241 1.28 -1.13 -23.52
C THR A 241 0.90 -0.19 -24.66
N SER A 242 0.03 0.78 -24.38
CA SER A 242 -0.36 1.83 -25.33
C SER A 242 0.51 3.07 -25.13
N ASP A 243 1.29 3.45 -26.14
CA ASP A 243 2.17 4.64 -26.10
C ASP A 243 1.37 5.92 -25.78
N TYR A 244 0.19 6.07 -26.40
CA TYR A 244 -0.70 7.21 -26.14
C TYR A 244 -1.11 7.32 -24.66
N HIS A 245 -1.53 6.20 -24.06
CA HIS A 245 -1.92 6.20 -22.65
C HIS A 245 -0.71 6.32 -21.72
N TYR A 246 0.45 5.80 -22.11
CA TYR A 246 1.71 5.95 -21.37
C TYR A 246 2.11 7.42 -21.29
N GLU A 247 2.21 8.10 -22.44
CA GLU A 247 2.61 9.52 -22.50
C GLU A 247 1.63 10.41 -21.70
N GLN A 248 0.33 10.14 -21.82
CA GLN A 248 -0.70 10.87 -21.06
C GLN A 248 -0.58 10.64 -19.55
N ALA A 249 -0.40 9.39 -19.12
CA ALA A 249 -0.29 9.04 -17.71
C ALA A 249 1.01 9.58 -17.09
N LEU A 250 2.12 9.52 -17.82
CA LEU A 250 3.40 10.07 -17.39
C LEU A 250 3.34 11.58 -17.19
N ASP A 251 2.78 12.30 -18.17
CA ASP A 251 2.58 13.75 -18.10
C ASP A 251 1.71 14.14 -16.90
N ARG A 252 0.59 13.42 -16.69
CA ARG A 252 -0.29 13.64 -15.52
C ARG A 252 0.45 13.41 -14.20
N ALA A 253 1.13 12.27 -14.06
CA ALA A 253 1.82 11.91 -12.83
C ALA A 253 2.93 12.91 -12.47
N LEU A 254 3.70 13.37 -13.46
CA LEU A 254 4.77 14.36 -13.26
C LEU A 254 4.22 15.75 -12.93
N LYS A 255 3.13 16.18 -13.56
CA LYS A 255 2.48 17.49 -13.27
C LYS A 255 1.86 17.54 -11.88
N GLN A 256 1.29 16.44 -11.39
CA GLN A 256 0.68 16.39 -10.05
C GLN A 256 1.69 16.53 -8.91
N GLU A 257 2.97 16.31 -9.17
CA GLU A 257 4.01 16.62 -8.19
C GLU A 257 4.22 18.13 -8.04
N THR A 258 3.86 18.91 -9.06
CA THR A 258 3.89 20.37 -9.05
C THR A 258 2.54 21.01 -8.73
N ASP A 259 1.44 20.40 -9.18
CA ASP A 259 0.06 20.84 -8.95
C ASP A 259 -0.46 20.18 -7.66
N ALA A 260 -0.48 20.95 -6.58
CA ALA A 260 -0.53 20.42 -5.21
C ALA A 260 -1.89 19.80 -4.83
N SER A 261 -2.06 18.51 -5.11
CA SER A 261 -2.89 17.64 -4.26
C SER A 261 -2.35 17.66 -2.82
N TRP A 262 -3.22 17.49 -1.81
CA TRP A 262 -2.81 17.48 -0.41
C TRP A 262 -1.85 16.34 -0.06
N VAL A 263 -1.94 15.22 -0.80
CA VAL A 263 -1.25 13.95 -0.50
C VAL A 263 0.27 14.09 -0.56
N GLY A 264 0.82 14.59 -1.66
CA GLY A 264 2.28 14.70 -1.83
C GLY A 264 2.94 15.58 -0.77
N PRO A 265 2.45 16.82 -0.55
CA PRO A 265 2.90 17.68 0.55
C PRO A 265 2.72 17.06 1.94
N ALA A 266 1.62 16.35 2.20
CA ALA A 266 1.38 15.65 3.46
C ALA A 266 2.42 14.55 3.70
N ILE A 267 2.64 13.65 2.74
CA ILE A 267 3.67 12.59 2.83
C ILE A 267 5.04 13.18 3.14
N ARG A 268 5.46 14.19 2.39
CA ARG A 268 6.77 14.84 2.59
C ARG A 268 6.90 15.49 3.96
N GLU A 269 5.82 16.09 4.46
CA GLU A 269 5.81 16.70 5.79
C GLU A 269 5.86 15.65 6.89
N TRP A 270 5.16 14.54 6.75
CA TRP A 270 5.22 13.42 7.68
C TRP A 270 6.60 12.79 7.76
N GLN A 271 7.24 12.53 6.60
CA GLN A 271 8.62 12.06 6.54
C GLN A 271 9.58 13.02 7.23
N ARG A 272 9.53 14.32 6.89
CA ARG A 272 10.37 15.34 7.55
C ARG A 272 10.19 15.37 9.07
N ARG A 273 8.94 15.27 9.54
CA ARG A 273 8.64 15.24 10.98
C ARG A 273 9.19 14.00 11.65
N ARG A 274 9.06 12.83 11.03
CA ARG A 274 9.62 11.58 11.53
C ARG A 274 11.15 11.66 11.62
N ASP A 275 11.81 12.18 10.59
CA ASP A 275 13.28 12.26 10.54
C ASP A 275 13.86 13.28 11.53
N ALA A 276 13.14 14.38 11.77
CA ALA A 276 13.55 15.44 12.70
C ALA A 276 13.06 15.23 14.14
N ALA A 277 12.30 14.18 14.41
CA ALA A 277 11.62 14.00 15.69
C ALA A 277 12.56 13.54 16.81
N GLU A 278 12.51 14.24 17.95
CA GLU A 278 12.99 13.72 19.25
C GLU A 278 11.92 12.88 19.97
N GLY A 279 10.67 12.90 19.50
CA GLY A 279 9.52 12.17 20.07
C GLY A 279 8.31 12.09 19.12
N VAL A 280 7.24 11.43 19.55
CA VAL A 280 6.02 11.28 18.74
C VAL A 280 5.06 12.46 19.03
N PRO A 281 4.68 13.27 18.04
CA PRO A 281 3.72 14.35 18.25
C PRO A 281 2.30 13.80 18.44
N SER A 282 1.40 14.64 18.97
CA SER A 282 -0.03 14.34 18.98
C SER A 282 -0.57 14.12 17.55
N PRO A 283 -1.48 13.13 17.33
CA PRO A 283 -2.13 12.92 16.05
C PRO A 283 -2.85 14.15 15.49
N ALA A 284 -3.34 15.05 16.36
CA ALA A 284 -4.02 16.29 16.00
C ALA A 284 -3.18 17.23 15.11
N VAL A 285 -1.86 17.02 15.01
CA VAL A 285 -1.01 17.69 14.02
C VAL A 285 -1.50 17.47 12.58
N ALA A 286 -2.27 16.41 12.32
CA ALA A 286 -2.86 16.11 11.02
C ALA A 286 -3.77 17.22 10.49
N GLU A 287 -4.40 18.02 11.35
CA GLU A 287 -5.19 19.19 10.92
C GLU A 287 -4.36 20.09 9.98
N ARG A 288 -3.14 20.43 10.39
CA ARG A 288 -2.23 21.26 9.59
C ARG A 288 -1.53 20.51 8.45
N VAL A 289 -1.30 19.19 8.63
CA VAL A 289 -0.53 18.39 7.66
C VAL A 289 -1.40 17.87 6.52
N GLU A 290 -2.69 17.65 6.76
CA GLU A 290 -3.63 17.03 5.83
C GLU A 290 -4.87 17.92 5.62
N ASP A 291 -5.60 18.27 6.69
CA ASP A 291 -6.94 18.88 6.57
C ASP A 291 -6.89 20.29 5.98
N GLU A 292 -6.02 21.17 6.49
CA GLU A 292 -5.78 22.52 5.95
C GLU A 292 -5.30 22.51 4.49
N ARG A 293 -4.83 21.35 3.99
CA ARG A 293 -4.39 21.16 2.61
C ARG A 293 -5.50 20.61 1.71
N GLY A 294 -6.68 20.31 2.25
CA GLY A 294 -7.84 19.80 1.53
C GLY A 294 -8.01 18.29 1.59
N ALA A 295 -7.46 17.62 2.61
CA ALA A 295 -7.80 16.22 2.87
C ALA A 295 -9.30 16.09 3.22
N PRO A 296 -10.01 15.05 2.74
CA PRO A 296 -11.41 14.83 3.11
C PRO A 296 -11.57 14.68 4.61
N GLU A 297 -12.59 15.32 5.18
CA GLU A 297 -12.89 15.28 6.61
C GLU A 297 -13.24 13.87 7.08
N THR A 298 -12.95 13.58 8.35
CA THR A 298 -13.43 12.38 9.02
C THR A 298 -14.21 12.76 10.29
N PRO A 299 -15.47 12.32 10.44
CA PRO A 299 -16.35 12.84 11.50
C PRO A 299 -16.07 12.26 12.89
N GLY A 300 -15.23 11.23 13.01
CA GLY A 300 -15.06 10.45 14.24
C GLY A 300 -16.09 9.32 14.36
N TRP A 301 -15.84 8.38 15.27
CA TRP A 301 -16.68 7.18 15.44
C TRP A 301 -18.01 7.49 16.15
N ASP A 302 -18.00 8.38 17.14
CA ASP A 302 -19.20 8.83 17.88
C ASP A 302 -20.27 9.49 16.97
N ALA A 303 -19.90 9.89 15.76
CA ALA A 303 -20.81 10.50 14.79
C ALA A 303 -21.44 9.49 13.81
N LEU A 304 -21.02 8.23 13.85
CA LEU A 304 -21.53 7.14 13.01
C LEU A 304 -22.58 6.27 13.73
N GLU A 305 -22.74 6.44 15.04
CA GLU A 305 -23.83 5.86 15.87
C GLU A 305 -25.13 6.67 15.81
#